data_AF-A0A356X2P0-F1
#
_entry.id   AF-A0A356X2P0-F1
#
_cell.length_a   1.000
_cell.length_b   1.000
_cell.length_c   1.000
_cell.angle_alpha   90.00
_cell.angle_beta   90.00
_cell.angle_gamma   90.00
#
_symmetry.space_group_name_H-M   'P 1'
#
loop_
_entity.id
_entity.type
_entity.pdbx_description
1 polymer ?
#
loop_
_entity_poly.entity_id
_entity_poly.type
_entity_poly.pdbx_seq_one_letter_code
_entity_poly.pdbx_strand_id
1 'polypeptide(L)'
;MSLGINSIEELLGDEASDLLEHKCETISADRIAKPSASYVDDVWYHSDRNNRVLSNLQRLLDNGRLGGTGFLSILPVDQGIEHSAG
;
A
#
# COMPACT_ATOMS: atom_id res chain seq x y z
N MET A 1 -11.58 16.57 -10.88
CA MET A 1 -12.66 15.98 -11.69
C MET A 1 -12.44 14.48 -11.64
N SER A 2 -13.35 13.72 -11.04
CA SER A 2 -13.20 12.26 -10.94
C SER A 2 -13.41 11.66 -12.33
N LEU A 3 -12.38 11.05 -12.91
CA LEU A 3 -12.52 10.24 -14.13
C LEU A 3 -13.40 9.03 -13.76
N GLY A 4 -14.58 8.92 -14.36
CA GLY A 4 -15.41 7.71 -14.24
C GLY A 4 -14.79 6.56 -15.05
N ILE A 5 -15.14 5.31 -14.75
CA ILE A 5 -14.59 4.12 -15.44
C ILE A 5 -14.66 4.25 -16.97
N ASN A 6 -15.77 4.76 -17.51
CA ASN A 6 -15.94 4.98 -18.96
C ASN A 6 -14.86 5.89 -19.57
N SER A 7 -14.38 6.90 -18.82
CA SER A 7 -13.31 7.78 -19.29
C SER A 7 -11.93 7.12 -19.26
N ILE A 8 -11.76 6.05 -18.49
CA ILE A 8 -10.53 5.26 -18.47
C ILE A 8 -10.55 4.27 -19.66
N GLU A 9 -11.69 3.63 -19.92
CA GLU A 9 -11.87 2.74 -21.07
C GLU A 9 -11.64 3.47 -22.40
N GLU A 10 -12.16 4.70 -22.55
CA GLU A 10 -11.91 5.54 -23.73
C GLU A 10 -10.43 5.87 -23.94
N LEU A 11 -9.68 6.10 -22.85
CA LEU A 11 -8.25 6.41 -22.92
C LEU A 11 -7.40 5.18 -23.27
N LEU A 12 -7.82 4.01 -22.82
CA LEU A 12 -7.11 2.74 -23.04
C LEU A 12 -7.46 2.10 -24.39
N GLY A 13 -8.62 2.45 -24.97
CA GLY A 13 -9.03 1.99 -26.29
C GLY A 13 -9.05 0.45 -26.38
N ASP A 14 -8.35 -0.08 -27.38
CA ASP A 14 -8.33 -1.51 -27.67
C ASP A 14 -7.68 -2.35 -26.55
N GLU A 15 -6.83 -1.76 -25.69
CA GLU A 15 -6.16 -2.45 -24.58
C GLU A 15 -7.02 -2.49 -23.31
N ALA A 16 -8.19 -1.84 -23.30
CA ALA A 16 -8.98 -1.66 -22.09
C ALA A 16 -9.39 -2.99 -21.43
N SER A 17 -9.90 -3.95 -22.22
CA SER A 17 -10.31 -5.27 -21.69
C SER A 17 -9.12 -6.04 -21.13
N ASP A 18 -8.01 -6.10 -21.88
CA ASP A 18 -6.80 -6.81 -21.46
C ASP A 18 -6.21 -6.23 -20.17
N LEU A 19 -6.24 -4.92 -19.96
CA LEU A 19 -5.64 -4.27 -18.79
C LEU A 19 -6.56 -4.22 -17.57
N LEU A 20 -7.85 -3.92 -17.76
CA LEU A 20 -8.78 -3.70 -16.66
C LEU A 20 -9.39 -5.01 -16.13
N GLU A 21 -9.52 -6.02 -17.00
CA GLU A 21 -10.14 -7.31 -16.64
C GLU A 21 -9.10 -8.39 -16.30
N HIS A 22 -7.79 -8.10 -16.45
CA HIS A 22 -6.73 -9.06 -16.13
C HIS A 22 -6.83 -9.53 -14.68
N LYS A 23 -6.92 -10.85 -14.52
CA LYS A 23 -6.80 -11.52 -13.23
C LYS A 23 -5.60 -12.44 -13.27
N CYS A 24 -4.67 -12.25 -12.34
CA CYS A 24 -3.52 -13.14 -12.21
C CYS A 24 -3.99 -14.55 -11.79
N GLU A 25 -3.72 -15.55 -12.64
CA GLU A 25 -4.01 -16.97 -12.36
C GLU A 25 -2.79 -17.73 -11.84
N THR A 26 -1.59 -17.15 -11.98
CA THR A 26 -0.32 -17.80 -11.62
C THR A 26 -0.10 -17.92 -10.12
N ILE A 27 -0.45 -16.88 -9.36
CA ILE A 27 -0.31 -16.84 -7.90
C ILE A 27 -1.65 -16.46 -7.30
N SER A 28 -2.21 -17.35 -6.51
CA SER A 28 -3.49 -17.10 -5.87
C SER A 28 -3.41 -15.98 -4.82
N ALA A 29 -4.45 -15.17 -4.73
CA ALA A 29 -4.52 -14.00 -3.86
C ALA A 29 -4.51 -14.35 -2.35
N ASP A 30 -4.85 -15.58 -1.96
CA ASP A 30 -4.74 -16.06 -0.57
C ASP A 30 -3.28 -16.23 -0.11
N ARG A 31 -2.34 -16.36 -1.05
CA ARG A 31 -0.90 -16.47 -0.75
C ARG A 31 -0.26 -15.12 -0.46
N ILE A 32 -1.00 -14.02 -0.62
CA ILE A 32 -0.51 -12.66 -0.44
C ILE A 32 -0.94 -12.18 0.95
N ALA A 33 0.02 -11.71 1.75
CA ALA A 33 -0.28 -11.03 2.99
C ALA A 33 -1.04 -9.72 2.72
N LYS A 34 -2.22 -9.58 3.31
CA LYS A 34 -3.07 -8.40 3.12
C LYS A 34 -2.85 -7.42 4.27
N PRO A 35 -2.83 -6.10 3.99
CA PRO A 35 -2.84 -5.08 5.04
C PRO A 35 -4.02 -5.30 5.99
N SER A 36 -3.74 -5.24 7.29
CA SER A 36 -4.72 -5.42 8.36
C SER A 36 -4.26 -4.69 9.63
N ALA A 37 -5.17 -4.49 10.58
CA ALA A 37 -4.81 -3.99 11.91
C ALA A 37 -3.88 -4.95 12.66
N SER A 38 -3.95 -6.25 12.36
CA SER A 38 -3.16 -7.33 12.96
C SER A 38 -1.87 -7.65 12.20
N TYR A 39 -1.45 -6.81 11.24
CA TYR A 39 -0.33 -7.12 10.34
C TYR A 39 0.99 -7.42 11.06
N VAL A 40 1.23 -6.82 12.24
CA VAL A 40 2.41 -7.14 13.06
C VAL A 40 2.36 -8.57 13.59
N ASP A 41 1.20 -9.02 14.04
CA ASP A 41 1.02 -10.37 14.58
C ASP A 41 1.01 -11.42 13.45
N ASP A 42 0.32 -11.12 12.34
CA ASP A 42 0.14 -12.06 11.24
C ASP A 42 1.41 -12.24 10.38
N VAL A 43 2.26 -11.21 10.29
CA VAL A 43 3.41 -11.18 9.37
C VAL A 43 4.74 -10.95 10.09
N TRP A 44 4.86 -9.86 10.86
CA TRP A 44 6.15 -9.45 11.40
C TRP A 44 6.62 -10.29 12.59
N TYR A 45 5.69 -10.84 13.38
CA TYR A 45 5.97 -11.67 14.55
C TYR A 45 6.83 -12.90 14.21
N HIS A 46 6.67 -13.46 13.00
CA HIS A 46 7.43 -14.61 12.54
C HIS A 46 8.86 -14.28 12.07
N SER A 47 9.26 -13.01 12.09
CA SER A 47 10.61 -12.58 11.73
C SER A 47 11.60 -12.67 12.89
N ASP A 48 12.86 -12.34 12.64
CA ASP A 48 13.95 -12.25 13.61
C ASP A 48 13.95 -10.94 14.44
N ARG A 49 12.93 -10.09 14.27
CA ARG A 49 12.81 -8.81 14.98
C ARG A 49 12.49 -9.02 16.46
N ASN A 50 13.21 -8.30 17.31
CA ASN A 50 12.92 -8.32 18.74
C ASN A 50 11.60 -7.58 19.09
N ASN A 51 11.09 -7.85 20.29
CA ASN A 51 9.83 -7.27 20.79
C ASN A 51 9.79 -5.73 20.74
N ARG A 52 10.93 -5.07 20.94
CA ARG A 52 11.01 -3.60 20.88
C ARG A 52 10.81 -3.08 19.46
N VAL A 53 11.35 -3.78 18.46
CA VAL A 53 11.13 -3.44 17.04
C VAL A 53 9.67 -3.70 16.67
N LEU A 54 9.11 -4.85 17.04
CA LEU A 54 7.71 -5.19 16.75
C LEU A 54 6.75 -4.16 17.36
N SER A 55 6.95 -3.76 18.62
CA SER A 55 6.13 -2.73 19.27
C SER A 55 6.23 -1.37 18.57
N ASN A 56 7.40 -0.98 18.07
CA ASN A 56 7.55 0.26 17.31
C ASN A 56 6.90 0.17 15.92
N LEU A 57 6.95 -1.00 15.25
CA LEU A 57 6.23 -1.22 14.00
C LEU A 57 4.72 -1.08 14.18
N GLN A 58 4.17 -1.68 15.25
CA GLN A 58 2.75 -1.54 15.58
C GLN A 58 2.38 -0.07 15.79
N ARG A 59 3.20 0.67 16.56
CA ARG A 59 3.00 2.11 16.76
C ARG A 59 2.99 2.87 15.43
N LEU A 60 3.91 2.59 14.50
CA LEU A 60 3.90 3.27 13.20
C LEU A 60 2.62 2.97 12.41
N LEU A 61 2.17 1.71 12.38
CA LEU A 61 0.99 1.27 11.65
C LEU A 61 -0.34 1.76 12.26
N ASP A 62 -0.37 2.07 13.55
CA ASP A 62 -1.55 2.57 14.25
C ASP A 62 -1.70 4.10 14.21
N ASN A 63 -0.69 4.82 13.73
CA ASN A 63 -0.67 6.29 13.78
C ASN A 63 -1.06 6.96 12.46
N GLY A 64 -1.56 8.19 12.57
CA GLY A 64 -1.90 9.03 11.44
C GLY A 64 -3.18 8.61 10.70
N ARG A 65 -3.34 9.12 9.48
CA ARG A 65 -4.58 8.94 8.69
C ARG A 65 -4.82 7.49 8.24
N LEU A 66 -3.77 6.67 8.19
CA LEU A 66 -3.82 5.26 7.81
C LEU A 66 -3.79 4.32 9.02
N GLY A 67 -3.90 4.87 10.24
CA GLY A 67 -3.86 4.09 11.47
C GLY A 67 -4.83 2.90 11.46
N GLY A 68 -4.34 1.71 11.81
CA GLY A 68 -5.14 0.48 11.91
C GLY A 68 -5.55 -0.14 10.56
N THR A 69 -5.17 0.46 9.43
CA THR A 69 -5.46 -0.11 8.10
C THR A 69 -4.42 -1.15 7.66
N GLY A 70 -3.28 -1.22 8.35
CA GLY A 70 -2.12 -2.00 7.93
C GLY A 70 -1.28 -1.33 6.83
N PHE A 71 -1.68 -0.15 6.35
CA PHE A 71 -0.89 0.65 5.42
C PHE A 71 0.00 1.67 6.15
N LEU A 72 1.23 1.83 5.67
CA LEU A 72 2.18 2.83 6.12
C LEU A 72 2.81 3.51 4.90
N SER A 73 2.76 4.84 4.86
CA SER A 73 3.40 5.63 3.80
C SER A 73 4.61 6.36 4.37
N ILE A 74 5.81 5.97 3.97
CA ILE A 74 7.06 6.67 4.28
C ILE A 74 7.53 7.30 2.99
N LEU A 75 7.53 8.63 2.95
CA LEU A 75 8.01 9.38 1.80
C LEU A 75 9.36 9.99 2.15
N PRO A 76 10.42 9.73 1.36
CA PRO A 76 11.64 10.50 1.51
C PRO A 76 11.32 11.97 1.16
N VAL A 77 11.75 12.88 2.02
CA VAL A 77 11.66 14.31 1.73
C VAL A 77 12.95 14.71 1.03
N ASP A 78 12.85 15.04 -0.27
CA ASP A 78 13.96 15.63 -1.00
C ASP A 78 14.20 17.05 -0.47
N GLN A 79 15.43 17.35 -0.06
CA GLN A 79 15.90 18.65 0.42
C GLN A 79 15.56 19.82 -0.53
N GLY A 80 15.21 19.56 -1.79
CA GLY A 80 14.79 20.56 -2.77
C GLY A 80 13.40 21.15 -2.53
N ILE A 81 12.40 20.38 -2.10
CA ILE A 81 11.03 20.89 -1.88
C ILE A 81 10.99 21.87 -0.69
N GLU A 82 11.79 21.62 0.35
CA GLU A 82 11.85 22.49 1.53
C GLU A 82 12.71 23.75 1.30
N HIS A 83 13.66 23.74 0.36
CA HIS A 83 14.58 24.86 0.10
C HIS A 83 14.25 25.71 -1.14
N SER A 84 13.28 25.32 -1.97
CA SER A 84 12.93 26.06 -3.22
C SER A 84 11.57 26.77 -3.17
N ALA A 85 10.83 26.67 -2.06
CA ALA A 85 9.58 27.40 -1.83
C ALA A 85 9.76 28.52 -0.76
N GLY A 86 10.82 29.31 -0.91
CA GLY A 86 10.92 30.66 -0.35
C GLY A 86 10.46 31.70 -1.38
#